data_AF-A0A382IIE6-F1
#
_entry.id   AF-A0A382IIE6-F1
#
_cell.length_a   1.000
_cell.length_b   1.000
_cell.length_c   1.000
_cell.angle_alpha   90.00
_cell.angle_beta   90.00
_cell.angle_gamma   90.00
#
_symmetry.space_group_name_H-M   'P 1'
#
loop_
_entity.id
_entity.type
_entity.pdbx_description
1 polymer ?
#
loop_
_entity_poly.entity_id
_entity_poly.type
_entity_poly.pdbx_seq_one_letter_code
_entity_poly.pdbx_strand_id
1 'polypeptide(L)'
;EVGLDPGIDHFFSHLLVKKLNNTNLTNLDVTYHSYCGGFPAIPNDFKYKFSWSPVGVIKALNNDAKFVRNFETVTETPYKNVGKYTVNDEIYEAYPNRDSTPYIKEYHFDPKWKIQEFVRGTLRLNGWENAWTDIFKMLDNKSPELDHEIDNLGAELWKKHPYLQDEQDRVVLFVKLLAHQNNKEVFNGFYFLDEKGSGENTAMGNLVSITLSCAIDLIIQNKMQYGVQAAPHDENLINYFFKTFEEYKIVIKNNL
;
A
#
# COMPACT_ATOMS: atom_id res chain seq x y z
N GLU A 1 7.55 -4.39 11.22
CA GLU A 1 6.98 -3.47 10.20
C GLU A 1 5.69 -2.87 10.73
N VAL A 2 5.72 -1.67 11.34
CA VAL A 2 4.59 -1.11 12.12
C VAL A 2 4.41 0.40 11.88
N GLY A 3 4.32 0.79 10.61
CA GLY A 3 3.97 2.15 10.18
C GLY A 3 2.62 2.18 9.47
N LEU A 4 2.60 2.62 8.21
CA LEU A 4 1.40 2.62 7.35
C LEU A 4 1.41 1.45 6.37
N ASP A 5 2.39 1.46 5.46
CA ASP A 5 2.67 0.42 4.46
C ASP A 5 4.20 0.37 4.30
N PRO A 6 4.90 -0.53 5.02
CA PRO A 6 4.36 -1.67 5.75
C PRO A 6 3.91 -1.36 7.21
N GLY A 7 2.74 -1.83 7.62
CA GLY A 7 2.14 -1.60 8.94
C GLY A 7 0.64 -1.87 9.00
N ILE A 8 -0.17 -0.81 8.88
CA ILE A 8 -1.64 -0.91 8.87
C ILE A 8 -2.13 -1.86 7.78
N ASP A 9 -1.46 -1.92 6.63
CA ASP A 9 -1.78 -2.87 5.56
C ASP A 9 -1.71 -4.33 6.03
N HIS A 10 -0.78 -4.69 6.92
CA HIS A 10 -0.70 -6.02 7.52
C HIS A 10 -1.91 -6.31 8.41
N PHE A 11 -2.36 -5.35 9.21
CA PHE A 11 -3.55 -5.53 10.06
C PHE A 11 -4.77 -5.90 9.23
N PHE A 12 -5.01 -5.14 8.16
CA PHE A 12 -6.12 -5.38 7.26
C PHE A 12 -6.01 -6.75 6.58
N SER A 13 -4.81 -7.11 6.15
CA SER A 13 -4.51 -8.39 5.51
C SER A 13 -4.80 -9.57 6.43
N HIS A 14 -4.24 -9.56 7.65
CA HIS A 14 -4.45 -10.63 8.63
C HIS A 14 -5.93 -10.78 9.01
N LEU A 15 -6.64 -9.67 9.22
CA LEU A 15 -8.06 -9.71 9.56
C LEU A 15 -8.92 -10.28 8.42
N LEU A 16 -8.65 -9.88 7.16
CA LEU A 16 -9.35 -10.43 5.99
C LEU A 16 -9.09 -11.93 5.81
N VAL A 17 -7.83 -12.35 5.89
CA VAL A 17 -7.46 -13.76 5.73
C VAL A 17 -8.04 -14.61 6.86
N LYS A 18 -8.01 -14.12 8.10
CA LYS A 18 -8.67 -14.78 9.24
C LYS A 18 -10.17 -14.96 9.01
N LYS A 19 -10.85 -13.92 8.52
CA LYS A 19 -12.30 -14.00 8.21
C LYS A 19 -12.60 -15.01 7.11
N LEU A 20 -11.80 -15.04 6.03
CA LEU A 20 -11.97 -16.04 4.98
C LEU A 20 -11.70 -17.46 5.49
N ASN A 21 -10.63 -17.66 6.26
CA ASN A 21 -10.31 -18.95 6.88
C ASN A 21 -11.47 -19.46 7.77
N ASN A 22 -12.11 -18.58 8.54
CA ASN A 22 -13.23 -18.94 9.42
C ASN A 22 -14.49 -19.42 8.67
N THR A 23 -14.59 -19.20 7.36
CA THR A 23 -15.68 -19.76 6.54
C THR A 23 -15.56 -21.27 6.35
N ASN A 24 -14.36 -21.84 6.56
CA ASN A 24 -14.02 -23.24 6.32
C ASN A 24 -14.29 -23.72 4.87
N LEU A 25 -14.42 -22.80 3.93
CA LEU A 25 -14.56 -23.12 2.51
C LEU A 25 -13.24 -23.61 1.93
N THR A 26 -13.31 -24.56 1.01
CA THR A 26 -12.15 -25.17 0.34
C THR A 26 -12.24 -24.98 -1.17
N ASN A 27 -11.14 -25.22 -1.89
CA ASN A 27 -11.07 -25.09 -3.35
C ASN A 27 -11.45 -23.68 -3.83
N LEU A 28 -10.86 -22.66 -3.20
CA LEU A 28 -11.12 -21.26 -3.50
C LEU A 28 -10.12 -20.72 -4.52
N ASP A 29 -10.61 -19.95 -5.48
CA ASP A 29 -9.80 -19.05 -6.30
C ASP A 29 -9.82 -17.67 -5.64
N VAL A 30 -8.64 -17.17 -5.25
CA VAL A 30 -8.51 -15.99 -4.39
C VAL A 30 -7.82 -14.85 -5.12
N THR A 31 -8.40 -13.66 -5.03
CA THR A 31 -7.85 -12.39 -5.52
C THR A 31 -7.57 -11.49 -4.32
N TYR A 32 -6.30 -11.15 -4.14
CA TYR A 32 -5.83 -10.28 -3.06
C TYR A 32 -5.14 -9.04 -3.62
N HIS A 33 -5.61 -7.87 -3.21
CA HIS A 33 -5.07 -6.57 -3.58
C HIS A 33 -4.80 -5.75 -2.32
N SER A 34 -3.58 -5.24 -2.16
CA SER A 34 -3.24 -4.22 -1.15
C SER A 34 -2.56 -3.05 -1.82
N TYR A 35 -3.20 -1.89 -1.76
CA TYR A 35 -2.82 -0.71 -2.49
C TYR A 35 -2.81 0.50 -1.56
N CYS A 36 -1.66 1.17 -1.49
CA CYS A 36 -1.46 2.35 -0.66
C CYS A 36 -0.90 3.52 -1.47
N GLY A 37 -1.31 4.74 -1.19
CA GLY A 37 -0.77 5.94 -1.85
C GLY A 37 -0.89 7.17 -0.97
N GLY A 38 0.19 7.95 -0.92
CA GLY A 38 0.20 9.31 -0.40
C GLY A 38 0.38 10.31 -1.54
N PHE A 39 -0.51 11.29 -1.63
CA PHE A 39 -0.56 12.29 -2.70
C PHE A 39 -1.19 13.59 -2.19
N PRO A 40 -1.08 14.73 -2.90
CA PRO A 40 -1.72 15.97 -2.43
C PRO A 40 -3.24 15.81 -2.38
N ALA A 41 -3.88 16.35 -1.34
CA ALA A 41 -5.32 16.28 -1.18
C ALA A 41 -6.08 17.04 -2.28
N ILE A 42 -5.46 18.10 -2.81
CA ILE A 42 -5.90 18.81 -4.01
C ILE A 42 -4.99 18.40 -5.16
N PRO A 43 -5.49 17.70 -6.19
CA PRO A 43 -4.69 17.28 -7.34
C PRO A 43 -4.06 18.46 -8.07
N ASN A 44 -2.78 18.32 -8.45
CA ASN A 44 -2.08 19.21 -9.37
C ASN A 44 -1.87 18.53 -10.74
N ASP A 45 -1.24 19.22 -11.69
CA ASP A 45 -0.96 18.65 -13.02
C ASP A 45 0.06 17.51 -12.97
N PHE A 46 0.98 17.54 -11.98
CA PHE A 46 1.99 16.50 -11.77
C PHE A 46 1.44 15.25 -11.04
N LYS A 47 0.19 15.32 -10.55
CA LYS A 47 -0.51 14.27 -9.79
C LYS A 47 0.23 13.77 -8.55
N TYR A 48 1.23 14.52 -8.09
CA TYR A 48 2.11 14.15 -6.98
C TYR A 48 2.76 15.40 -6.35
N LYS A 49 3.15 15.26 -5.08
CA LYS A 49 4.03 16.17 -4.35
C LYS A 49 4.94 15.35 -3.45
N PHE A 50 6.17 15.79 -3.28
CA PHE A 50 7.19 15.03 -2.56
C PHE A 50 7.21 15.42 -1.08
N SER A 51 7.00 14.42 -0.22
CA SER A 51 7.26 14.50 1.23
C SER A 51 8.55 13.74 1.62
N TRP A 52 9.18 13.07 0.67
CA TRP A 52 10.43 12.30 0.82
C TRP A 52 11.21 12.29 -0.50
N SER A 53 12.45 11.79 -0.46
CA SER A 53 13.42 11.87 -1.56
C SER A 53 12.82 11.45 -2.93
N PRO A 54 12.74 12.36 -3.92
CA PRO A 54 12.27 12.05 -5.27
C PRO A 54 13.13 11.00 -5.97
N VAL A 55 14.44 11.00 -5.70
CA VAL A 55 15.38 9.98 -6.17
C VAL A 55 14.93 8.60 -5.72
N GLY A 56 14.52 8.46 -4.46
CA GLY A 56 14.00 7.20 -3.94
C GLY A 56 12.70 6.78 -4.60
N VAL A 57 11.80 7.72 -4.91
CA VAL A 57 10.55 7.45 -5.65
C VAL A 57 10.86 6.91 -7.04
N ILE A 58 11.76 7.57 -7.78
CA ILE A 58 12.12 7.19 -9.15
C ILE A 58 12.87 5.86 -9.17
N LYS A 59 13.83 5.65 -8.26
CA LYS A 59 14.56 4.36 -8.15
C LYS A 59 13.61 3.21 -7.78
N ALA A 60 12.60 3.45 -6.94
CA ALA A 60 11.61 2.43 -6.61
C ALA A 60 10.80 1.99 -7.84
N LEU A 61 10.49 2.89 -8.78
CA LEU A 61 9.83 2.55 -10.03
C LEU A 61 10.69 1.70 -10.96
N ASN A 62 12.02 1.77 -10.84
CA ASN A 62 12.95 1.02 -11.67
C ASN A 62 13.29 -0.38 -11.11
N ASN A 63 12.85 -0.69 -9.89
CA ASN A 63 13.04 -2.02 -9.30
C ASN A 63 11.86 -2.91 -9.69
N ASP A 64 12.15 -4.07 -10.28
CA ASP A 64 11.11 -5.01 -10.68
C ASP A 64 10.23 -5.43 -9.49
N ALA A 65 8.94 -5.56 -9.76
CA ALA A 65 7.96 -6.09 -8.84
C ALA A 65 7.64 -7.55 -9.20
N LYS A 66 7.42 -8.38 -8.18
CA LYS A 66 7.07 -9.78 -8.35
C LYS A 66 5.75 -10.06 -7.63
N PHE A 67 4.79 -10.62 -8.35
CA PHE A 67 3.41 -10.78 -7.87
C PHE A 67 2.71 -11.93 -8.59
N VAL A 68 1.49 -12.29 -8.18
CA VAL A 68 0.70 -13.33 -8.85
C VAL A 68 -0.36 -12.68 -9.73
N ARG A 69 -0.44 -13.10 -10.99
CA ARG A 69 -1.47 -12.70 -11.96
C ARG A 69 -1.88 -13.92 -12.76
N ASN A 70 -3.18 -14.13 -12.97
CA ASN A 70 -3.73 -15.30 -13.67
C ASN A 70 -3.14 -16.63 -13.18
N PHE A 71 -3.04 -16.82 -11.86
CA PHE A 71 -2.46 -18.01 -11.20
C PHE A 71 -0.94 -18.20 -11.39
N GLU A 72 -0.26 -17.29 -12.07
CA GLU A 72 1.17 -17.39 -12.35
C GLU A 72 1.95 -16.29 -11.62
N THR A 73 3.14 -16.64 -11.13
CA THR A 73 4.07 -15.65 -10.58
C THR A 73 4.77 -14.94 -11.73
N VAL A 74 4.61 -13.63 -11.80
CA VAL A 74 5.22 -12.77 -12.83
C VAL A 74 6.18 -11.78 -12.18
N THR A 75 7.20 -11.36 -12.94
CA THR A 75 8.14 -10.30 -12.55
C THR A 75 8.11 -9.23 -13.62
N GLU A 76 7.81 -8.01 -13.22
CA GLU A 76 7.52 -6.91 -14.14
C GLU A 76 8.07 -5.59 -13.62
N THR A 77 8.47 -4.70 -14.52
CA THR A 77 8.85 -3.34 -14.15
C THR A 77 7.60 -2.51 -13.79
N PRO A 78 7.52 -1.90 -12.59
CA PRO A 78 6.33 -1.23 -12.06
C PRO A 78 5.67 -0.23 -13.01
N TYR A 79 6.42 0.73 -13.55
CA TYR A 79 5.86 1.80 -14.39
C TYR A 79 5.34 1.32 -15.75
N LYS A 80 5.62 0.08 -16.14
CA LYS A 80 5.07 -0.56 -17.36
C LYS A 80 3.76 -1.30 -17.11
N ASN A 81 3.37 -1.42 -15.84
CA ASN A 81 2.21 -2.17 -15.38
C ASN A 81 1.25 -1.27 -14.59
N VAL A 82 1.10 -0.03 -15.04
CA VAL A 82 0.11 0.91 -14.50
C VAL A 82 -1.27 0.54 -15.04
N GLY A 83 -2.25 0.42 -14.15
CA GLY A 83 -3.64 0.12 -14.51
C GLY A 83 -4.61 0.95 -13.70
N LYS A 84 -5.81 1.17 -14.23
CA LYS A 84 -6.88 1.84 -13.48
C LYS A 84 -7.40 0.94 -12.37
N TYR A 85 -7.61 1.50 -11.20
CA TYR A 85 -8.17 0.81 -10.05
C TYR A 85 -9.17 1.71 -9.33
N THR A 86 -10.36 1.19 -9.03
CA THR A 86 -11.41 1.97 -8.35
C THR A 86 -11.42 1.64 -6.87
N VAL A 87 -11.29 2.66 -6.02
CA VAL A 87 -11.44 2.56 -4.56
C VAL A 87 -12.54 3.51 -4.15
N ASN A 88 -13.60 3.01 -3.52
CA ASN A 88 -14.70 3.82 -2.98
C ASN A 88 -15.22 4.87 -4.00
N ASP A 89 -15.58 4.40 -5.20
CA ASP A 89 -16.09 5.19 -6.34
C ASP A 89 -15.12 6.23 -6.93
N GLU A 90 -13.88 6.31 -6.46
CA GLU A 90 -12.81 7.13 -7.03
C GLU A 90 -11.86 6.28 -7.87
N ILE A 91 -11.51 6.76 -9.07
CA ILE A 91 -10.58 6.09 -9.97
C ILE A 91 -9.15 6.55 -9.65
N TYR A 92 -8.28 5.58 -9.43
CA TYR A 92 -6.84 5.73 -9.27
C TYR A 92 -6.10 5.01 -10.39
N GLU A 93 -4.81 5.27 -10.46
CA GLU A 93 -3.85 4.44 -11.17
C GLU A 93 -3.04 3.65 -10.15
N ALA A 94 -2.86 2.36 -10.40
CA ALA A 94 -2.21 1.42 -9.51
C ALA A 94 -1.12 0.65 -10.25
N TYR A 95 -0.03 0.36 -9.57
CA TYR A 95 1.06 -0.47 -10.09
C TYR A 95 1.63 -1.37 -8.99
N PRO A 96 2.16 -2.58 -9.33
CA PRO A 96 2.76 -3.49 -8.36
C PRO A 96 4.08 -2.92 -7.82
N ASN A 97 4.42 -3.20 -6.56
CA ASN A 97 5.64 -2.69 -5.92
C ASN A 97 6.39 -3.80 -5.19
N ARG A 98 7.70 -3.95 -5.45
CA ARG A 98 8.59 -4.96 -4.86
C ARG A 98 8.05 -6.39 -5.00
N ASP A 99 8.61 -7.33 -4.23
CA ASP A 99 8.14 -8.72 -4.19
C ASP A 99 6.97 -8.87 -3.22
N SER A 100 5.78 -9.15 -3.76
CA SER A 100 4.57 -9.46 -3.01
C SER A 100 4.54 -10.92 -2.54
N THR A 101 5.24 -11.83 -3.21
CA THR A 101 5.07 -13.28 -3.01
C THR A 101 5.39 -13.80 -1.60
N PRO A 102 6.35 -13.24 -0.83
CA PRO A 102 6.57 -13.65 0.57
C PRO A 102 5.34 -13.43 1.46
N TYR A 103 4.50 -12.44 1.14
CA TYR A 103 3.37 -12.07 1.96
C TYR A 103 2.21 -13.07 1.91
N ILE A 104 2.20 -13.98 0.95
CA ILE A 104 1.27 -15.13 0.93
C ILE A 104 1.44 -15.95 2.21
N LYS A 105 2.70 -16.23 2.58
CA LYS A 105 3.03 -16.95 3.79
C LYS A 105 2.85 -16.06 5.02
N GLU A 106 3.32 -14.81 4.96
CA GLU A 106 3.20 -13.85 6.06
C GLU A 106 1.74 -13.72 6.53
N TYR A 107 0.80 -13.57 5.60
CA TYR A 107 -0.61 -13.37 5.92
C TYR A 107 -1.38 -14.66 6.21
N HIS A 108 -0.69 -15.82 6.23
CA HIS A 108 -1.29 -17.12 6.51
C HIS A 108 -2.42 -17.50 5.53
N PHE A 109 -2.23 -17.24 4.24
CA PHE A 109 -3.13 -17.79 3.21
C PHE A 109 -3.13 -19.32 3.30
N ASP A 110 -4.31 -19.94 3.26
CA ASP A 110 -4.40 -21.41 3.27
C ASP A 110 -3.71 -21.95 2.00
N PRO A 111 -2.72 -22.86 2.13
CA PRO A 111 -2.06 -23.49 0.99
C PRO A 111 -3.00 -24.22 0.01
N LYS A 112 -4.24 -24.51 0.42
CA LYS A 112 -5.28 -25.12 -0.43
C LYS A 112 -6.00 -24.10 -1.32
N TRP A 113 -5.83 -22.81 -1.09
CA TRP A 113 -6.39 -21.78 -1.96
C TRP A 113 -5.54 -21.64 -3.23
N LYS A 114 -6.21 -21.51 -4.37
CA LYS A 114 -5.57 -21.15 -5.63
C LYS A 114 -5.51 -19.64 -5.70
N ILE A 115 -4.31 -19.10 -5.66
CA ILE A 115 -4.10 -17.65 -5.70
C ILE A 115 -4.19 -17.22 -7.15
N GLN A 116 -5.31 -16.62 -7.53
CA GLN A 116 -5.54 -16.11 -8.88
C GLN A 116 -4.78 -14.81 -9.10
N GLU A 117 -4.91 -13.88 -8.16
CA GLU A 117 -4.21 -12.60 -8.14
C GLU A 117 -3.68 -12.34 -6.72
N PHE A 118 -2.45 -11.88 -6.61
CA PHE A 118 -1.87 -11.44 -5.34
C PHE A 118 -0.89 -10.32 -5.61
N VAL A 119 -1.25 -9.09 -5.24
CA VAL A 119 -0.40 -7.92 -5.45
C VAL A 119 -0.48 -6.97 -4.26
N ARG A 120 0.70 -6.57 -3.79
CA ARG A 120 0.92 -5.34 -3.02
C ARG A 120 1.45 -4.28 -3.99
N GLY A 121 0.92 -3.09 -3.91
CA GLY A 121 1.23 -2.05 -4.89
C GLY A 121 0.97 -0.65 -4.39
N THR A 122 1.20 0.30 -5.29
CA THR A 122 1.10 1.72 -4.99
C THR A 122 -0.04 2.36 -5.77
N LEU A 123 -0.77 3.26 -5.11
CA LEU A 123 -1.79 4.11 -5.72
C LEU A 123 -1.23 5.47 -6.11
N ARG A 124 -1.74 5.99 -7.22
CA ARG A 124 -1.55 7.33 -7.73
C ARG A 124 -2.89 7.90 -8.21
N LEU A 125 -2.97 9.23 -8.23
CA LEU A 125 -4.14 9.92 -8.74
C LEU A 125 -4.29 9.63 -10.25
N ASN A 126 -5.53 9.50 -10.73
CA ASN A 126 -5.80 9.31 -12.15
C ASN A 126 -5.17 10.42 -13.01
N GLY A 127 -4.53 10.03 -14.11
CA GLY A 127 -3.72 10.88 -14.98
C GLY A 127 -2.23 10.96 -14.60
N TRP A 128 -1.78 10.21 -13.61
CA TRP A 128 -0.38 10.23 -13.15
C TRP A 128 0.57 9.65 -14.20
N GLU A 129 0.21 8.55 -14.85
CA GLU A 129 0.97 7.90 -15.93
C GLU A 129 1.29 8.89 -17.05
N ASN A 130 0.27 9.67 -17.45
CA ASN A 130 0.43 10.73 -18.45
C ASN A 130 1.36 11.84 -17.95
N ALA A 131 1.19 12.28 -16.70
CA ALA A 131 2.01 13.34 -16.11
C ALA A 131 3.48 12.92 -15.92
N TRP A 132 3.77 11.62 -15.82
CA TRP A 132 5.10 11.05 -15.56
C TRP A 132 5.74 10.39 -16.80
N THR A 133 5.11 10.51 -17.98
CA THR A 133 5.56 9.85 -19.21
C THR A 133 7.03 10.12 -19.56
N ASP A 134 7.52 11.35 -19.38
CA ASP A 134 8.93 11.66 -19.70
C ASP A 134 9.91 11.05 -18.68
N ILE A 135 9.49 10.88 -17.43
CA ILE A 135 10.26 10.16 -16.42
C ILE A 135 10.35 8.67 -16.80
N PHE A 136 9.25 8.08 -17.29
CA PHE A 136 9.26 6.68 -17.74
C PHE A 136 10.15 6.46 -18.96
N LYS A 137 10.12 7.37 -19.95
CA LYS A 137 11.02 7.33 -21.10
C LYS A 137 12.50 7.39 -20.68
N MET A 138 12.82 8.23 -19.70
CA MET A 138 14.18 8.30 -19.14
C MET A 138 14.59 6.94 -18.55
N LEU A 139 13.70 6.30 -17.78
CA LEU A 139 13.96 4.97 -17.20
C LEU A 139 14.11 3.87 -18.27
N ASP A 140 13.40 3.97 -19.39
CA ASP A 140 13.51 3.04 -20.52
C ASP A 140 14.86 3.08 -21.23
N ASN A 141 15.51 4.25 -21.27
CA ASN A 141 16.76 4.45 -22.02
C ASN A 141 17.94 3.64 -21.46
N LYS A 142 17.87 3.19 -20.19
CA LYS A 142 18.91 2.38 -19.51
C LYS A 142 20.35 2.86 -19.79
N SER A 143 20.54 4.17 -19.81
CA SER A 143 21.85 4.79 -20.06
C SER A 143 22.83 4.45 -18.93
N PRO A 144 24.15 4.36 -19.21
CA PRO A 144 25.18 4.25 -18.17
C PRO A 144 25.15 5.42 -17.16
N GLU A 145 24.62 6.57 -17.56
CA GLU A 145 24.47 7.78 -16.75
C GLU A 145 23.11 7.84 -16.02
N LEU A 146 22.24 6.82 -16.14
CA LEU A 146 20.86 6.87 -15.64
C LEU A 146 20.78 7.22 -14.14
N ASP A 147 21.67 6.69 -13.30
CA ASP A 147 21.68 7.04 -11.88
C ASP A 147 21.95 8.54 -11.64
N HIS A 148 22.85 9.14 -12.41
CA HIS A 148 23.14 10.57 -12.35
C HIS A 148 21.99 11.41 -12.94
N GLU A 149 21.32 10.94 -14.00
CA GLU A 149 20.11 11.57 -14.53
C GLU A 149 18.97 11.57 -13.49
N ILE A 150 18.76 10.44 -12.80
CA ILE A 150 17.78 10.32 -11.71
C ILE A 150 18.12 11.29 -10.57
N ASP A 151 19.39 11.40 -10.18
CA ASP A 151 19.81 12.28 -9.09
C ASP A 151 19.56 13.76 -9.44
N ASN A 152 19.89 14.18 -10.66
CA ASN A 152 19.64 15.55 -11.14
C ASN A 152 18.15 15.85 -11.23
N LEU A 153 17.37 14.98 -11.87
CA LEU A 153 15.92 15.12 -11.97
C LEU A 153 15.29 15.15 -10.57
N GLY A 154 15.76 14.31 -9.65
CA GLY A 154 15.27 14.28 -8.29
C GLY A 154 15.46 15.61 -7.56
N ALA A 155 16.61 16.26 -7.74
CA ALA A 155 16.88 17.59 -7.18
C ALA A 155 15.98 18.68 -7.78
N GLU A 156 15.67 18.62 -9.07
CA GLU A 156 14.74 19.53 -9.72
C GLU A 156 13.30 19.33 -9.24
N LEU A 157 12.84 18.08 -9.18
CA LEU A 157 11.51 17.71 -8.73
C LEU A 157 11.25 18.11 -7.27
N TRP A 158 12.25 17.99 -6.40
CA TRP A 158 12.16 18.43 -5.02
C TRP A 158 11.86 19.93 -4.90
N LYS A 159 12.50 20.74 -5.77
CA LYS A 159 12.28 22.20 -5.79
C LYS A 159 10.93 22.57 -6.40
N LYS A 160 10.49 21.84 -7.42
CA LYS A 160 9.29 22.17 -8.22
C LYS A 160 7.98 21.67 -7.61
N HIS A 161 8.02 20.53 -6.92
CA HIS A 161 6.83 19.87 -6.39
C HIS A 161 6.88 19.60 -4.87
N PRO A 162 7.33 20.55 -4.02
CA PRO A 162 7.22 20.40 -2.57
C PRO A 162 5.78 20.62 -2.10
N TYR A 163 5.49 20.16 -0.89
CA TYR A 163 4.36 20.66 -0.12
C TYR A 163 4.66 22.07 0.41
N LEU A 164 3.68 22.96 0.30
CA LEU A 164 3.67 24.27 0.94
C LEU A 164 3.04 24.16 2.33
N GLN A 165 3.26 25.17 3.17
CA GLN A 165 2.89 25.15 4.60
C GLN A 165 1.42 24.81 4.88
N ASP A 166 0.50 25.32 4.05
CA ASP A 166 -0.96 25.16 4.25
C ASP A 166 -1.57 24.06 3.37
N GLU A 167 -0.76 23.33 2.62
CA GLU A 167 -1.26 22.27 1.76
C GLU A 167 -1.48 20.99 2.54
N GLN A 168 -2.54 20.28 2.15
CA GLN A 168 -2.88 18.99 2.72
C GLN A 168 -2.31 17.84 1.89
N ASP A 169 -1.74 16.85 2.55
CA ASP A 169 -1.58 15.52 1.97
C ASP A 169 -2.84 14.69 2.19
N ARG A 170 -2.99 13.65 1.38
CA ARG A 170 -4.03 12.63 1.48
C ARG A 170 -3.36 11.26 1.39
N VAL A 171 -3.74 10.36 2.27
CA VAL A 171 -3.33 8.97 2.25
C VAL A 171 -4.55 8.10 2.03
N VAL A 172 -4.48 7.23 1.02
CA VAL A 172 -5.45 6.17 0.78
C VAL A 172 -4.76 4.83 0.94
N LEU A 173 -5.32 3.96 1.78
CA LEU A 173 -4.94 2.56 1.92
C LEU A 173 -6.19 1.69 1.72
N PHE A 174 -6.11 0.76 0.77
CA PHE A 174 -7.20 -0.15 0.45
C PHE A 174 -6.67 -1.58 0.35
N VAL A 175 -7.21 -2.47 1.17
CA VAL A 175 -6.87 -3.90 1.15
C VAL A 175 -8.15 -4.67 0.92
N LYS A 176 -8.17 -5.50 -0.13
CA LYS A 176 -9.32 -6.27 -0.57
C LYS A 176 -8.95 -7.73 -0.77
N LEU A 177 -9.84 -8.61 -0.31
CA LEU A 177 -9.77 -10.05 -0.48
C LEU A 177 -11.10 -10.57 -1.04
N LEU A 178 -11.02 -11.20 -2.20
CA LEU A 178 -12.13 -11.80 -2.92
C LEU A 178 -11.86 -13.30 -3.06
N ALA A 179 -12.87 -14.13 -2.84
CA ALA A 179 -12.78 -15.56 -3.06
C ALA A 179 -13.97 -16.08 -3.87
N HIS A 180 -13.68 -16.94 -4.83
CA HIS A 180 -14.66 -17.67 -5.61
C HIS A 180 -14.55 -19.17 -5.35
N GLN A 181 -15.70 -19.83 -5.29
CA GLN A 181 -15.79 -21.28 -5.29
C GLN A 181 -16.65 -21.69 -6.49
N ASN A 182 -16.10 -22.51 -7.40
CA ASN A 182 -16.80 -22.90 -8.64
C ASN A 182 -17.37 -21.70 -9.43
N ASN A 183 -16.55 -20.66 -9.63
CA ASN A 183 -16.92 -19.39 -10.29
C ASN A 183 -18.02 -18.56 -9.61
N LYS A 184 -18.43 -18.91 -8.38
CA LYS A 184 -19.37 -18.11 -7.59
C LYS A 184 -18.62 -17.34 -6.51
N GLU A 185 -18.87 -16.04 -6.40
CA GLU A 185 -18.35 -15.22 -5.29
C GLU A 185 -18.91 -15.75 -3.96
N VAL A 186 -18.00 -16.09 -3.04
CA VAL A 186 -18.34 -16.61 -1.70
C VAL A 186 -17.80 -15.72 -0.58
N PHE A 187 -16.86 -14.83 -0.88
CA PHE A 187 -16.31 -13.86 0.06
C PHE A 187 -15.82 -12.62 -0.68
N ASN A 188 -16.13 -11.44 -0.18
CA ASN A 188 -15.72 -10.16 -0.75
C ASN A 188 -15.56 -9.15 0.37
N GLY A 189 -14.38 -9.14 0.98
CA GLY A 189 -14.05 -8.32 2.13
C GLY A 189 -13.05 -7.22 1.77
N PHE A 190 -13.18 -6.05 2.38
CA PHE A 190 -12.18 -5.00 2.30
C PHE A 190 -12.03 -4.22 3.61
N TYR A 191 -10.86 -3.61 3.77
CA TYR A 191 -10.61 -2.48 4.66
C TYR A 191 -10.15 -1.28 3.84
N PHE A 192 -10.55 -0.10 4.28
CA PHE A 192 -10.32 1.15 3.59
C PHE A 192 -10.03 2.27 4.59
N LEU A 193 -8.98 3.03 4.32
CA LEU A 193 -8.57 4.21 5.06
C LEU A 193 -8.31 5.35 4.06
N ASP A 194 -8.85 6.53 4.36
CA ASP A 194 -8.72 7.74 3.54
C ASP A 194 -8.62 8.96 4.46
N GLU A 195 -7.38 9.39 4.69
CA GLU A 195 -7.06 10.44 5.65
C GLU A 195 -6.42 11.63 4.97
N LYS A 196 -6.67 12.82 5.52
CA LYS A 196 -6.06 14.08 5.09
C LYS A 196 -5.43 14.78 6.28
N GLY A 197 -4.30 15.42 6.06
CA GLY A 197 -3.60 16.15 7.10
C GLY A 197 -2.77 17.29 6.54
N SER A 198 -2.25 18.16 7.41
CA SER A 198 -1.44 19.33 7.02
C SER A 198 -0.51 19.75 8.15
N GLY A 199 0.48 20.57 7.83
CA GLY A 199 1.45 21.08 8.79
C GLY A 199 2.21 19.94 9.47
N GLU A 200 2.29 19.98 10.80
CA GLU A 200 2.93 18.90 11.59
C GLU A 200 2.08 17.62 11.68
N ASN A 201 0.80 17.70 11.31
CA ASN A 201 -0.17 16.61 11.39
C ASN A 201 -0.59 16.15 9.98
N THR A 202 0.39 15.91 9.11
CA THR A 202 0.13 15.28 7.79
C THR A 202 -0.51 13.91 7.98
N ALA A 203 -1.36 13.48 7.04
CA ALA A 203 -1.97 12.15 7.07
C ALA A 203 -0.90 11.07 7.12
N MET A 204 0.13 11.18 6.27
CA MET A 204 1.29 10.27 6.28
C MET A 204 1.99 10.27 7.64
N GLY A 205 2.27 11.46 8.18
CA GLY A 205 2.95 11.61 9.47
C GLY A 205 2.17 10.96 10.61
N ASN A 206 0.87 11.25 10.73
CA ASN A 206 -0.01 10.71 11.76
C ASN A 206 -0.14 9.19 11.66
N LEU A 207 -0.44 8.66 10.48
CA LEU A 207 -0.64 7.21 10.31
C LEU A 207 0.61 6.40 10.62
N VAL A 208 1.79 6.91 10.27
CA VAL A 208 3.06 6.25 10.61
C VAL A 208 3.38 6.40 12.10
N SER A 209 3.31 7.62 12.65
CA SER A 209 3.77 7.90 14.00
C SER A 209 2.87 7.31 15.08
N ILE A 210 1.54 7.38 14.91
CA ILE A 210 0.57 6.82 15.86
C ILE A 210 0.68 5.30 15.90
N THR A 211 0.80 4.65 14.72
CA THR A 211 0.99 3.19 14.66
C THR A 211 2.29 2.78 15.34
N LEU A 212 3.40 3.48 15.07
CA LEU A 212 4.67 3.22 15.74
C LEU A 212 4.57 3.41 17.26
N SER A 213 3.90 4.48 17.72
CA SER A 213 3.70 4.74 19.15
C SER A 213 2.91 3.63 19.84
N CYS A 214 1.87 3.10 19.20
CA CYS A 214 1.10 1.97 19.71
C CYS A 214 1.98 0.72 19.86
N ALA A 215 2.84 0.44 18.87
CA ALA A 215 3.76 -0.69 18.94
C ALA A 215 4.78 -0.53 20.08
N ILE A 216 5.30 0.69 20.29
CA ILE A 216 6.20 0.99 21.42
C ILE A 216 5.49 0.74 22.76
N ASP A 217 4.23 1.18 22.90
CA ASP A 217 3.45 0.95 24.13
C ASP A 217 3.27 -0.56 24.41
N LEU A 218 2.93 -1.34 23.38
CA LEU A 218 2.81 -2.80 23.51
C LEU A 218 4.15 -3.48 23.87
N ILE A 219 5.28 -2.98 23.35
CA ILE A 219 6.62 -3.49 23.71
C ILE A 219 6.93 -3.19 25.18
N ILE A 220 6.70 -1.97 25.64
CA ILE A 220 6.92 -1.57 27.04
C ILE A 220 6.06 -2.42 28.00
N GLN A 221 4.85 -2.76 27.59
CA GLN A 221 3.94 -3.63 28.34
C GLN A 221 4.27 -5.14 28.21
N ASN A 222 5.33 -5.52 27.50
CA ASN A 222 5.70 -6.90 27.20
C ASN A 222 4.59 -7.71 26.50
N LYS A 223 3.76 -7.05 25.68
CA LYS A 223 2.68 -7.67 24.91
C LYS A 223 3.09 -8.12 23.51
N MET A 224 4.24 -7.66 23.03
CA MET A 224 4.83 -8.09 21.75
C MET A 224 5.95 -9.12 21.98
N GLN A 225 6.09 -10.07 21.06
CA GLN A 225 7.17 -11.05 21.11
C GLN A 225 8.53 -10.37 20.85
N TYR A 226 9.60 -10.92 21.43
CA TYR A 226 10.96 -10.48 21.15
C TYR A 226 11.43 -10.95 19.76
N GLY A 227 12.22 -10.13 19.08
CA GLY A 227 12.83 -10.47 17.78
C GLY A 227 12.32 -9.63 16.61
N VAL A 228 12.87 -9.90 15.43
CA VAL A 228 12.46 -9.24 14.18
C VAL A 228 11.13 -9.83 13.72
N GLN A 229 10.11 -8.99 13.62
CA GLN A 229 8.76 -9.38 13.22
C GLN A 229 8.06 -8.28 12.41
N ALA A 230 7.08 -8.69 11.59
CA ALA A 230 6.13 -7.79 10.95
C ALA A 230 5.13 -7.21 11.99
N ALA A 231 4.07 -6.55 11.53
CA ALA A 231 3.02 -6.09 12.43
C ALA A 231 2.31 -7.29 13.11
N PRO A 232 1.76 -7.14 14.32
CA PRO A 232 1.03 -8.22 14.97
C PRO A 232 -0.16 -8.70 14.13
N HIS A 233 -0.38 -10.02 14.13
CA HIS A 233 -1.54 -10.68 13.52
C HIS A 233 -2.63 -11.06 14.55
N ASP A 234 -2.35 -10.92 15.85
CA ASP A 234 -3.33 -11.15 16.90
C ASP A 234 -4.38 -10.03 16.92
N GLU A 235 -5.65 -10.43 16.87
CA GLU A 235 -6.78 -9.49 16.75
C GLU A 235 -6.95 -8.60 18.00
N ASN A 236 -6.61 -9.07 19.20
CA ASN A 236 -6.70 -8.25 20.40
C ASN A 236 -5.62 -7.16 20.39
N LEU A 237 -4.42 -7.48 19.92
CA LEU A 237 -3.37 -6.49 19.72
C LEU A 237 -3.76 -5.48 18.64
N ILE A 238 -4.28 -5.94 17.49
CA ILE A 238 -4.75 -5.04 16.42
C ILE A 238 -5.85 -4.09 16.92
N ASN A 239 -6.81 -4.60 17.72
CA ASN A 239 -7.87 -3.78 18.30
C ASN A 239 -7.36 -2.65 19.20
N TYR A 240 -6.20 -2.82 19.84
CA TYR A 240 -5.56 -1.73 20.57
C TYR A 240 -5.14 -0.59 19.64
N PHE A 241 -4.54 -0.89 18.47
CA PHE A 241 -4.21 0.13 17.47
C PHE A 241 -5.47 0.83 16.95
N PHE A 242 -6.53 0.06 16.64
CA PHE A 242 -7.78 0.62 16.12
C PHE A 242 -8.47 1.54 17.13
N LYS A 243 -8.49 1.16 18.41
CA LYS A 243 -9.00 2.04 19.47
C LYS A 243 -8.21 3.34 19.56
N THR A 244 -6.88 3.28 19.48
CA THR A 244 -6.05 4.48 19.44
C THR A 244 -6.36 5.33 18.20
N PHE A 245 -6.49 4.72 17.03
CA PHE A 245 -6.88 5.43 15.80
C PHE A 245 -8.20 6.18 15.96
N GLU A 246 -9.20 5.59 16.61
CA GLU A 246 -10.47 6.25 16.93
C GLU A 246 -10.28 7.49 17.83
N GLU A 247 -9.39 7.42 18.82
CA GLU A 247 -9.06 8.57 19.69
C GLU A 247 -8.44 9.73 18.89
N TYR A 248 -7.69 9.42 17.83
CA TYR A 248 -7.16 10.40 16.86
C TYR A 248 -8.12 10.72 15.71
N LYS A 249 -9.36 10.21 15.75
CA LYS A 249 -10.39 10.39 14.72
C LYS A 249 -10.01 9.84 13.34
N ILE A 250 -9.08 8.89 13.28
CA ILE A 250 -8.73 8.15 12.06
C ILE A 250 -9.82 7.10 11.84
N VAL A 251 -10.47 7.12 10.67
CA VAL A 251 -11.63 6.26 10.39
C VAL A 251 -11.23 5.12 9.48
N ILE A 252 -11.36 3.90 9.99
CA ILE A 252 -11.22 2.68 9.20
C ILE A 252 -12.60 2.18 8.78
N LYS A 253 -12.83 2.13 7.46
CA LYS A 253 -14.05 1.58 6.87
C LYS A 253 -13.82 0.13 6.45
N ASN A 254 -14.85 -0.71 6.56
CA ASN A 254 -14.83 -2.09 6.10
C ASN A 254 -16.27 -2.57 5.79
N ASN A 255 -16.41 -3.73 5.17
CA ASN A 255 -17.70 -4.36 4.85
C ASN A 255 -17.86 -5.77 5.47
N LEU A 256 -17.17 -6.03 6.58
CA LEU A 256 -17.10 -7.33 7.25
C LEU A 256 -18.08 -7.49 8.42
#